data_AF-A0A973C6Q3-F1
#
_entry.id   AF-A0A973C6Q3-F1
#
_cell.length_a   1.000
_cell.length_b   1.000
_cell.length_c   1.000
_cell.angle_alpha   90.00
_cell.angle_beta   90.00
_cell.angle_gamma   90.00
#
_symmetry.space_group_name_H-M   'P 1'
#
loop_
_entity.id
_entity.type
_entity.pdbx_description
1 polymer ?
#
loop_
_entity_poly.entity_id
_entity_poly.type
_entity_poly.pdbx_seq_one_letter_code
_entity_poly.pdbx_strand_id
1 'polypeptide(L)'
;MSNPSLLGDVLRNFRPDSPGDWGDWRIKIYAKLGTNTWGRDNFFIHGGSIKGSAGCIDVGGGLTGDQGTDKLLNIISSSLINIDLEVVE
;
A
#
# COMPACT_ATOMS: atom_id res chain seq x y z
N MET A 1 -0.53 9.52 2.01
CA MET A 1 -1.17 8.34 2.63
C MET A 1 -2.67 8.48 2.52
N SER A 2 -3.40 7.40 2.27
CA SER A 2 -4.87 7.38 2.36
C SER A 2 -5.30 6.25 3.29
N ASN A 3 -6.01 6.59 4.37
CA ASN A 3 -6.66 5.68 5.31
C ASN A 3 -8.05 6.27 5.64
N PRO A 4 -9.16 5.73 5.12
CA PRO A 4 -10.50 6.28 5.31
C PRO A 4 -11.17 5.60 6.54
N SER A 5 -12.48 5.76 6.67
CA SER A 5 -13.28 4.90 7.54
C SER A 5 -13.72 3.63 6.81
N LEU A 6 -14.25 2.65 7.56
CA LEU A 6 -14.78 1.38 7.04
C LEU A 6 -15.65 1.52 5.76
N LEU A 7 -16.53 2.52 5.73
CA LEU A 7 -17.38 2.80 4.55
C LEU A 7 -16.54 3.20 3.33
N GLY A 8 -15.48 3.98 3.56
CA GLY A 8 -14.51 4.36 2.55
C GLY A 8 -13.63 3.20 2.07
N ASP A 9 -13.33 2.21 2.92
CA ASP A 9 -12.58 1.01 2.52
C ASP A 9 -13.40 0.13 1.60
N VAL A 10 -14.67 -0.09 1.94
CA VAL A 10 -15.60 -0.80 1.05
C VAL A 10 -15.70 -0.06 -0.29
N LEU A 11 -15.94 1.25 -0.29
CA LEU A 11 -16.04 2.01 -1.54
C LEU A 11 -14.74 2.01 -2.35
N ARG A 12 -13.56 1.97 -1.70
CA ARG A 12 -12.26 1.89 -2.39
C ARG A 12 -12.07 0.56 -3.10
N ASN A 13 -12.35 -0.53 -2.40
CA ASN A 13 -12.10 -1.87 -2.91
C ASN A 13 -13.10 -2.27 -4.00
N PHE A 14 -14.30 -1.69 -4.00
CA PHE A 14 -15.37 -1.96 -4.97
C PHE A 14 -15.61 -0.83 -5.98
N ARG A 15 -14.62 0.03 -6.23
CA ARG A 15 -14.73 1.09 -7.23
C ARG A 15 -15.00 0.53 -8.64
N PRO A 16 -16.07 0.94 -9.33
CA PRO A 16 -16.39 0.42 -10.67
C PRO A 16 -15.33 0.78 -11.73
N ASP A 17 -14.67 1.92 -11.55
CA ASP A 17 -13.67 2.47 -12.47
C ASP A 17 -12.25 1.92 -12.23
N SER A 18 -12.01 1.32 -11.07
CA SER A 18 -10.71 0.74 -10.71
C SER A 18 -10.88 -0.29 -9.58
N PRO A 19 -11.60 -1.40 -9.82
CA PRO A 19 -11.78 -2.43 -8.82
C PRO A 19 -10.40 -3.00 -8.49
N GLY A 20 -10.05 -3.01 -7.21
CA GLY A 20 -8.71 -3.41 -6.79
C GLY A 20 -8.67 -3.64 -5.30
N ASP A 21 -7.81 -4.56 -4.90
CA ASP A 21 -7.63 -4.94 -3.51
C ASP A 21 -6.60 -4.02 -2.85
N TRP A 22 -7.10 -2.93 -2.30
CA TRP A 22 -6.32 -1.83 -1.75
C TRP A 22 -6.31 -1.79 -0.22
N GLY A 23 -7.09 -2.67 0.41
CA GLY A 23 -7.21 -2.76 1.87
C GLY A 23 -7.70 -1.47 2.54
N ASP A 24 -7.36 -1.37 3.83
CA ASP A 24 -7.68 -0.25 4.72
C ASP A 24 -6.92 1.03 4.34
N TRP A 25 -5.65 0.88 3.96
CA TRP A 25 -4.81 2.00 3.60
C TRP A 25 -3.83 1.68 2.49
N ARG A 26 -3.37 2.74 1.85
CA ARG A 26 -2.24 2.70 0.92
C ARG A 26 -1.33 3.91 1.07
N ILE A 27 -0.06 3.70 0.79
CA ILE A 27 0.95 4.75 0.75
C ILE A 27 1.78 4.60 -0.53
N LYS A 28 1.96 5.72 -1.25
CA LYS A 28 2.77 5.74 -2.47
C LYS A 28 4.23 5.57 -2.08
N ILE A 29 4.93 4.67 -2.78
CA ILE A 29 6.38 4.52 -2.68
C ILE A 29 7.04 5.16 -3.90
N TYR A 30 8.27 5.63 -3.71
CA TYR A 30 9.05 6.29 -4.75
C TYR A 30 10.28 5.46 -5.05
N ALA A 31 10.55 5.28 -6.34
CA ALA A 31 11.77 4.63 -6.78
C ALA A 31 12.97 5.49 -6.36
N LYS A 32 14.02 4.86 -5.83
CA LYS A 32 15.28 5.54 -5.55
C LYS A 32 15.92 6.04 -6.84
N LEU A 33 16.78 7.04 -6.73
CA LEU A 33 17.54 7.53 -7.87
C LEU A 33 18.34 6.37 -8.50
N GLY A 34 18.20 6.20 -9.81
CA GLY A 34 18.86 5.12 -10.57
C GLY A 34 18.09 3.80 -10.63
N THR A 35 16.97 3.65 -9.91
CA THR A 35 16.08 2.49 -10.08
C THR A 35 15.46 2.53 -11.48
N ASN A 36 15.68 1.48 -12.28
CA ASN A 36 15.02 1.35 -13.58
C ASN A 36 13.57 0.90 -13.40
N THR A 37 12.63 1.84 -13.52
CA THR A 37 11.20 1.55 -13.43
C THR A 37 10.58 1.13 -14.76
N TRP A 38 11.36 1.04 -15.84
CA TRP A 38 10.88 0.76 -17.20
C TRP A 38 9.76 1.70 -17.65
N GLY A 39 9.83 2.96 -17.22
CA GLY A 39 8.83 4.00 -17.51
C GLY A 39 7.54 3.92 -16.68
N ARG A 40 7.49 3.03 -15.67
CA ARG A 40 6.33 2.87 -14.79
C ARG A 40 6.46 3.70 -13.52
N ASP A 41 5.33 4.10 -12.97
CA ASP A 41 5.22 4.86 -11.72
C ASP A 41 3.98 4.43 -10.92
N ASN A 42 3.63 5.20 -9.88
CA ASN A 42 2.44 4.97 -9.05
C ASN A 42 2.41 3.59 -8.36
N PHE A 43 3.52 3.22 -7.75
CA PHE A 43 3.60 2.05 -6.87
C PHE A 43 3.17 2.39 -5.44
N PHE A 44 2.59 1.40 -4.77
CA PHE A 44 2.06 1.57 -3.41
C PHE A 44 2.46 0.39 -2.53
N ILE A 45 2.67 0.67 -1.23
CA ILE A 45 2.39 -0.32 -0.19
C ILE A 45 0.90 -0.22 0.13
N HIS A 46 0.21 -1.35 0.18
CA HIS A 46 -1.21 -1.41 0.52
C HIS A 46 -1.53 -2.69 1.29
N GLY A 47 -2.63 -2.68 2.05
CA GLY A 47 -3.24 -3.90 2.56
C GLY A 47 -4.06 -4.59 1.48
N GLY A 48 -4.60 -5.76 1.80
CA GLY A 48 -5.44 -6.50 0.87
C GLY A 48 -5.47 -8.00 1.16
N SER A 49 -6.24 -8.71 0.35
CA SER A 49 -6.40 -10.17 0.34
C SER A 49 -5.68 -10.85 -0.85
N ILE A 50 -5.28 -10.08 -1.87
CA ILE A 50 -4.72 -10.53 -3.14
C ILE A 50 -3.32 -9.96 -3.27
N LYS A 51 -2.35 -10.86 -3.50
CA LYS A 51 -0.94 -10.51 -3.68
C LYS A 51 -0.78 -9.32 -4.63
N GLY A 52 0.02 -8.35 -4.20
CA GLY A 52 0.30 -7.11 -4.91
C GLY A 52 0.72 -7.34 -6.37
N SER A 53 0.30 -6.42 -7.23
CA SER A 53 0.62 -6.45 -8.67
C SER A 53 2.06 -5.98 -8.96
N ALA A 54 2.41 -5.81 -10.24
CA ALA A 54 3.76 -5.60 -10.78
C ALA A 54 4.53 -4.36 -10.22
N GLY A 55 4.87 -4.33 -8.93
CA GLY A 55 5.64 -3.28 -8.26
C GLY A 55 4.96 -2.66 -7.03
N CYS A 56 3.67 -2.95 -6.79
CA CYS A 56 3.05 -2.67 -5.51
C CYS A 56 3.41 -3.78 -4.51
N ILE A 57 3.45 -3.44 -3.22
CA ILE A 57 3.74 -4.39 -2.15
C ILE A 57 2.47 -4.54 -1.31
N ASP A 58 1.87 -5.73 -1.37
CA ASP A 58 0.77 -6.11 -0.48
C ASP A 58 1.34 -6.60 0.85
N VAL A 59 0.78 -6.11 1.95
CA VAL A 59 1.20 -6.46 3.32
C VAL A 59 0.13 -7.24 4.10
N GLY A 60 -0.91 -7.74 3.43
CA GLY A 60 -2.01 -8.50 4.02
C GLY A 60 -3.07 -7.65 4.70
N GLY A 61 -3.69 -8.20 5.75
CA GLY A 61 -4.75 -7.53 6.52
C GLY A 61 -6.14 -7.54 5.88
N GLY A 62 -6.30 -8.03 4.65
CA GLY A 62 -7.59 -8.07 3.98
C GLY A 62 -8.17 -6.69 3.68
N LEU A 63 -9.49 -6.62 3.48
CA LEU A 63 -10.17 -5.40 3.03
C LEU A 63 -10.15 -4.27 4.08
N THR A 64 -10.09 -4.62 5.36
CA THR A 64 -10.26 -3.69 6.50
C THR A 64 -9.04 -3.62 7.40
N GLY A 65 -7.94 -4.26 7.01
CA GLY A 65 -6.73 -4.33 7.84
C GLY A 65 -6.87 -5.27 9.05
N ASP A 66 -5.73 -5.46 9.70
CA ASP A 66 -5.57 -6.16 10.97
C ASP A 66 -4.55 -5.43 11.88
N GLN A 67 -4.32 -5.98 13.08
CA GLN A 67 -3.36 -5.40 14.04
C GLN A 67 -1.93 -5.28 13.48
N GLY A 68 -1.53 -6.17 12.56
CA GLY A 68 -0.23 -6.13 11.91
C GLY A 68 -0.13 -4.96 10.95
N THR A 69 -1.14 -4.77 10.10
CA THR A 69 -1.19 -3.63 9.18
C THR A 69 -1.34 -2.30 9.91
N ASP A 70 -2.04 -2.27 11.05
CA ASP A 70 -2.16 -1.08 11.90
C ASP A 70 -0.82 -0.70 12.53
N LYS A 71 -0.08 -1.70 13.02
CA LYS A 71 1.26 -1.49 13.58
C LYS A 71 2.21 -0.95 12.51
N LEU A 72 2.20 -1.52 11.31
CA LEU A 72 3.01 -1.04 10.20
C LEU A 72 2.65 0.40 9.83
N LEU A 73 1.34 0.71 9.75
CA LEU A 73 0.86 2.06 9.48
C LEU A 73 1.38 3.06 10.51
N ASN A 74 1.34 2.71 11.79
CA ASN A 74 1.83 3.55 12.88
C ASN A 74 3.35 3.76 12.80
N ILE A 75 4.13 2.72 12.46
CA ILE A 75 5.58 2.85 12.27
C ILE A 75 5.88 3.83 11.12
N ILE A 76 5.21 3.67 9.99
CA ILE A 76 5.41 4.53 8.82
C ILE A 76 4.99 5.97 9.14
N SER A 77 3.83 6.16 9.76
CA SER A 77 3.25 7.48 10.04
C SER A 77 4.02 8.26 11.13
N SER A 78 4.71 7.55 12.02
CA SER A 78 5.55 8.16 13.06
C SER A 78 7.01 8.33 12.66
N SER A 79 7.39 7.89 11.45
CA SER A 79 8.77 8.00 10.98
C SER A 79 9.19 9.46 10.82
N LEU A 80 10.30 9.83 11.45
CA LEU A 80 10.94 11.14 11.31
C LEU A 80 11.98 11.18 10.18
N ILE A 81 12.21 10.04 9.53
CA ILE A 81 13.18 9.87 8.45
C ILE A 81 12.53 9.18 7.26
N ASN A 82 13.19 9.25 6.10
CA ASN A 82 12.81 8.44 4.95
C ASN A 82 13.03 6.96 5.28
N ILE A 83 12.00 6.15 5.03
CA ILE A 83 12.08 4.69 5.12
C ILE A 83 12.50 4.17 3.75
N ASP A 84 13.67 3.55 3.72
CA ASP A 84 14.14 2.85 2.54
C ASP A 84 13.57 1.43 2.52
N LEU A 85 12.98 1.06 1.39
CA LEU A 85 12.40 -0.26 1.17
C LEU A 85 13.28 -1.02 0.17
N GLU A 86 13.65 -2.24 0.55
CA GLU A 86 14.39 -3.17 -0.29
C GLU A 86 13.70 -4.54 -0.16
N VAL A 87 13.42 -5.17 -1.30
CA VAL A 87 12.94 -6.55 -1.33
C VAL A 87 14.16 -7.40 -1.64
N VAL A 88 14.59 -8.20 -0.66
CA VAL A 88 15.69 -9.15 -0.81
C VAL A 88 15.07 -10.50 -1.20
N GLU A 89 15.48 -11.04 -2.35
CA GLU A 89 15.11 -12.39 -2.81
C GLU A 89 15.87 -13.49 -2.08
#